data_AF-A0A2G9TIK3-F1
#
_entry.id   AF-A0A2G9TIK3-F1
#
_cell.length_a   1.000
_cell.length_b   1.000
_cell.length_c   1.000
_cell.angle_alpha   90.00
_cell.angle_beta   90.00
_cell.angle_gamma   90.00
#
_symmetry.space_group_name_H-M   'P 1'
#
loop_
_entity.id
_entity.type
_entity.pdbx_description
1 polymer ?
#
loop_
_entity_poly.entity_id
_entity_poly.type
_entity_poly.pdbx_seq_one_letter_code
_entity_poly.pdbx_strand_id
1 'polypeptide(L)'
;MFSFINKKAEEAGGFTMVPKDFNYLETLGSRVIGFYDLLMMNMYYNCTDVCKDAPTRCHSGGFAHPRDCSKCICPSGYGGRFCRKRPPGCGRTLRAKKEWETLEDPLNSTEVEGDGYTRCTYWIR
;
A
#
# COMPACT_ATOMS: atom_id res chain seq x y z
N MET A 1 -26.81 -8.70 -16.14
CA MET A 1 -26.49 -7.30 -16.48
C MET A 1 -26.38 -6.54 -15.17
N PHE A 2 -25.18 -6.08 -14.82
CA PHE A 2 -24.82 -5.52 -13.51
C PHE A 2 -25.58 -4.22 -13.24
N SER A 3 -26.54 -4.24 -12.30
CA SER A 3 -27.26 -3.05 -11.83
C SER A 3 -26.64 -2.58 -10.51
N PHE A 4 -25.55 -1.82 -10.59
CA PHE A 4 -24.84 -1.31 -9.40
C PHE A 4 -24.71 0.22 -9.38
N ILE A 5 -25.32 0.93 -10.32
CA ILE A 5 -25.37 2.41 -10.28
C ILE A 5 -26.84 2.81 -10.12
N ASN A 6 -27.25 3.04 -8.88
CA ASN A 6 -28.56 3.58 -8.59
C ASN A 6 -28.50 5.11 -8.65
N LYS A 7 -28.81 5.69 -9.83
CA LYS A 7 -28.81 7.16 -10.03
C LYS A 7 -29.62 7.92 -8.97
N LYS A 8 -30.67 7.31 -8.41
CA LYS A 8 -31.46 7.91 -7.33
C LYS A 8 -30.67 8.10 -6.03
N ALA A 9 -29.66 7.29 -5.77
CA ALA A 9 -28.85 7.42 -4.56
C ALA A 9 -27.98 8.69 -4.62
N GLU A 10 -27.38 8.99 -5.77
CA GLU A 10 -26.54 10.17 -5.99
C GLU A 10 -27.32 11.48 -5.80
N GLU A 11 -28.54 11.55 -6.36
CA GLU A 11 -29.43 12.71 -6.26
C GLU A 11 -29.93 12.98 -4.82
N ALA A 12 -29.88 11.98 -3.95
CA ALA A 12 -30.30 12.08 -2.54
C ALA A 12 -29.12 12.20 -1.56
N GLY A 13 -27.88 12.34 -2.05
CA GLY A 13 -26.67 12.36 -1.21
C GLY A 13 -26.29 11.00 -0.62
N GLY A 14 -26.82 9.90 -1.18
CA GLY A 14 -26.51 8.53 -0.79
C GLY A 14 -25.35 7.93 -1.60
N PHE A 15 -24.68 6.93 -1.02
CA PHE A 15 -23.59 6.20 -1.66
C PHE A 15 -24.08 5.42 -2.90
N THR A 16 -23.41 5.59 -4.03
CA THR A 16 -23.73 4.90 -5.29
C THR A 16 -23.06 3.53 -5.39
N MET A 17 -21.90 3.35 -4.76
CA MET A 17 -21.18 2.09 -4.62
C MET A 17 -20.94 1.81 -3.14
N VAL A 18 -21.43 0.67 -2.66
CA VAL A 18 -21.28 0.25 -1.25
C VAL A 18 -20.56 -1.09 -1.22
N PRO A 19 -19.40 -1.20 -0.53
CA PRO A 19 -18.72 -2.47 -0.40
C PRO A 19 -19.56 -3.44 0.42
N LYS A 20 -19.38 -4.74 0.18
CA LYS A 20 -20.06 -5.79 0.95
C LYS A 20 -19.77 -5.68 2.45
N ASP A 21 -18.53 -5.34 2.80
CA ASP A 21 -18.13 -5.04 4.17
C ASP A 21 -18.00 -3.52 4.32
N PHE A 22 -18.85 -2.97 5.18
CA PHE A 22 -18.99 -1.53 5.39
C PHE A 22 -17.73 -0.88 5.98
N ASN A 23 -16.86 -1.64 6.65
CA ASN A 23 -15.59 -1.14 7.17
C ASN A 23 -14.65 -0.63 6.05
N TYR A 24 -14.91 -1.03 4.80
CA TYR A 24 -14.13 -0.64 3.63
C TYR A 24 -14.74 0.54 2.85
N LEU A 25 -15.83 1.14 3.31
CA LEU A 25 -16.53 2.22 2.58
C LEU A 25 -15.58 3.36 2.20
N GLU A 26 -14.75 3.79 3.14
CA GLU A 26 -13.77 4.88 2.96
C GLU A 26 -12.49 4.45 2.23
N THR A 27 -12.34 3.17 1.89
CA THR A 27 -11.16 2.66 1.17
C THR A 27 -11.33 2.67 -0.35
N LEU A 28 -12.57 2.71 -0.83
CA LEU A 28 -12.89 2.73 -2.25
C LEU A 28 -12.58 4.10 -2.86
N GLY A 29 -12.08 4.11 -4.10
CA GLY A 29 -11.84 5.36 -4.85
C GLY A 29 -10.60 6.14 -4.43
N SER A 30 -9.65 5.51 -3.71
CA SER A 30 -8.36 6.12 -3.41
C SER A 30 -7.63 6.55 -4.70
N ARG A 31 -6.99 7.72 -4.65
CA ARG A 31 -6.12 8.24 -5.72
C ARG A 31 -4.68 7.72 -5.64
N VAL A 32 -4.38 6.94 -4.60
CA VAL A 32 -3.07 6.31 -4.40
C VAL A 32 -3.03 5.00 -5.19
N ILE A 33 -1.95 4.81 -5.95
CA ILE A 33 -1.70 3.53 -6.63
C ILE A 33 -1.47 2.44 -5.59
N GLY A 34 -2.30 1.40 -5.61
CA GLY A 34 -2.15 0.26 -4.74
C GLY A 34 -0.96 -0.60 -5.14
N PHE A 35 -0.35 -1.26 -4.16
CA PHE A 35 0.71 -2.24 -4.45
C PHE A 35 0.23 -3.35 -5.40
N TYR A 36 -1.03 -3.77 -5.27
CA TYR A 36 -1.63 -4.76 -6.16
C TYR A 36 -1.81 -4.26 -7.59
N ASP A 37 -2.07 -2.97 -7.80
CA ASP A 37 -2.12 -2.39 -9.16
C ASP A 37 -0.74 -2.51 -9.83
N LEU A 38 0.32 -2.16 -9.09
CA LEU A 38 1.69 -2.29 -9.56
C LEU A 38 2.06 -3.77 -9.84
N LEU A 39 1.70 -4.68 -8.93
CA LEU A 39 1.96 -6.12 -9.09
C LEU A 39 1.22 -6.68 -10.30
N MET A 40 -0.08 -6.38 -10.43
CA MET A 40 -0.92 -6.85 -11.53
C MET A 40 -0.38 -6.39 -12.87
N MET A 41 0.03 -5.11 -13.00
CA MET A 41 0.63 -4.61 -14.23
C MET A 41 1.96 -5.30 -14.56
N ASN A 42 2.81 -5.55 -13.55
CA ASN A 42 4.07 -6.28 -13.76
C ASN A 42 3.83 -7.73 -14.18
N MET A 43 2.83 -8.41 -13.61
CA MET A 43 2.45 -9.75 -14.02
C MET A 43 1.88 -9.77 -15.44
N TYR A 44 0.98 -8.84 -15.78
CA TYR A 44 0.34 -8.77 -17.09
C TYR A 44 1.35 -8.57 -18.23
N TYR A 45 2.37 -7.75 -18.01
CA TYR A 45 3.47 -7.54 -18.96
C TYR A 45 4.67 -8.48 -18.75
N ASN A 46 4.50 -9.54 -17.97
CA ASN A 46 5.51 -10.57 -17.71
C ASN A 46 6.86 -10.06 -17.15
N CYS A 47 6.84 -8.93 -16.45
CA CYS A 47 8.03 -8.31 -15.87
C CYS A 47 8.57 -9.11 -14.67
N THR A 48 7.71 -9.83 -13.95
CA THR A 48 8.12 -10.69 -12.82
C THR A 48 9.00 -11.85 -13.25
N ASP A 49 8.81 -12.35 -14.48
CA ASP A 49 9.52 -13.51 -15.01
C ASP A 49 10.98 -13.21 -15.36
N VAL A 50 11.32 -11.93 -15.60
CA VAL A 50 12.70 -11.48 -15.85
C VAL A 50 13.64 -11.90 -14.72
N CYS A 51 13.12 -11.98 -13.49
CA CYS A 51 13.87 -12.32 -12.30
C CYS A 51 13.55 -13.71 -11.75
N LYS A 52 12.90 -14.60 -12.51
CA LYS A 52 12.46 -15.92 -12.05
C LYS A 52 13.60 -16.80 -11.51
N ASP A 53 14.78 -16.69 -12.12
CA ASP A 53 15.96 -17.49 -11.77
C ASP A 53 16.87 -16.78 -10.75
N ALA A 54 16.51 -15.56 -10.32
CA ALA A 54 17.29 -14.81 -9.36
C ALA A 54 17.13 -15.41 -7.94
N PRO A 55 18.20 -15.50 -7.14
CA PRO A 55 18.12 -16.05 -5.77
C PRO A 55 17.45 -15.10 -4.76
N THR A 56 16.99 -13.92 -5.21
CA THR A 56 16.42 -12.88 -4.36
C THR A 56 15.10 -13.32 -3.75
N ARG A 57 15.05 -13.34 -2.41
CA ARG A 57 13.82 -13.58 -1.65
C ARG A 57 13.25 -12.28 -1.12
N CYS A 58 12.09 -11.89 -1.63
CA CYS A 58 11.32 -10.76 -1.14
C CYS A 58 10.36 -11.19 -0.02
N HIS A 59 10.18 -10.33 0.99
CA HIS A 59 9.32 -10.60 2.14
C HIS A 59 8.06 -9.74 2.12
N SER A 60 7.13 -10.05 3.03
CA SER A 60 5.90 -9.29 3.25
C SER A 60 5.01 -9.15 2.02
N GLY A 61 5.16 -10.04 1.02
CA GLY A 61 4.42 -9.99 -0.24
C GLY A 61 5.08 -9.15 -1.35
N GLY A 62 6.33 -8.69 -1.17
CA GLY A 62 7.10 -8.03 -2.23
C GLY A 62 7.51 -8.95 -3.37
N PHE A 63 7.90 -8.36 -4.51
CA PHE A 63 8.41 -9.09 -5.68
C PHE A 63 9.75 -8.53 -6.16
N ALA A 64 10.53 -9.34 -6.89
CA ALA A 64 11.84 -8.93 -7.38
C ALA A 64 11.71 -7.76 -8.36
N HIS A 65 12.60 -6.77 -8.24
CA HIS A 65 12.55 -5.59 -9.08
C HIS A 65 12.98 -5.96 -10.52
N PRO A 66 12.13 -5.77 -11.54
CA PRO A 66 12.35 -6.34 -12.89
C PRO A 66 13.58 -5.77 -13.62
N ARG A 67 14.05 -4.58 -13.22
CA ARG A 67 15.27 -3.95 -13.76
C ARG A 67 16.52 -4.19 -12.92
N ASP A 68 16.38 -4.81 -11.76
CA ASP A 68 17.47 -5.13 -10.82
C ASP A 68 17.01 -6.27 -9.92
N CYS A 69 17.21 -7.50 -10.40
CA CYS A 69 16.75 -8.70 -9.73
C CYS A 69 17.40 -8.93 -8.37
N SER A 70 18.36 -8.10 -7.96
CA SER A 70 19.05 -8.21 -6.68
C SER A 70 18.30 -7.50 -5.53
N LYS A 71 17.23 -6.76 -5.82
CA LYS A 71 16.39 -6.06 -4.84
C LYS A 71 14.90 -6.30 -5.09
N CYS A 72 14.06 -5.86 -4.14
CA CYS A 72 12.63 -6.03 -4.19
C CYS A 72 11.88 -4.70 -4.35
N ILE A 73 10.72 -4.77 -5.01
CA ILE A 73 9.65 -3.79 -4.89
C ILE A 73 8.79 -4.22 -3.70
N CYS A 74 8.60 -3.31 -2.75
CA CYS A 74 7.95 -3.62 -1.47
C CYS A 74 6.54 -3.05 -1.39
N PRO A 75 5.61 -3.76 -0.72
CA PRO A 75 4.32 -3.20 -0.35
C PRO A 75 4.47 -1.98 0.56
N SER A 76 3.46 -1.12 0.55
CA SER A 76 3.41 0.06 1.42
C SER A 76 3.64 -0.34 2.89
N GLY A 77 4.50 0.43 3.57
CA GLY A 77 4.89 0.16 4.95
C GLY A 77 6.06 -0.82 5.12
N TYR A 78 6.59 -1.41 4.04
CA TYR A 78 7.79 -2.24 4.04
C TYR A 78 8.87 -1.70 3.10
N GLY A 79 10.13 -1.91 3.46
CA GLY A 79 11.27 -1.39 2.75
C GLY A 79 12.57 -2.16 2.99
N GLY A 80 13.65 -1.56 2.51
CA GLY A 80 14.95 -2.21 2.40
C GLY A 80 15.00 -3.21 1.25
N ARG A 81 16.21 -3.74 0.98
CA ARG A 81 16.50 -4.59 -0.18
C ARG A 81 15.56 -5.79 -0.36
N PHE A 82 15.06 -6.35 0.75
CA PHE A 82 14.23 -7.56 0.79
C PHE A 82 12.87 -7.38 1.47
N CYS A 83 12.40 -6.13 1.66
CA CYS A 83 11.10 -5.82 2.30
C CYS A 83 10.93 -6.32 3.74
N ARG A 84 12.04 -6.46 4.49
CA ARG A 84 12.04 -6.89 5.90
C ARG A 84 12.17 -5.74 6.91
N LYS A 85 12.32 -4.51 6.43
CA LYS A 85 12.57 -3.33 7.27
C LYS A 85 11.45 -2.32 7.10
N ARG A 86 11.33 -1.41 8.05
CA ARG A 86 10.53 -0.19 7.89
C ARG A 86 11.17 0.66 6.77
N PRO A 87 10.40 1.25 5.85
CA PRO A 87 10.90 2.26 4.93
C PRO A 87 11.65 3.38 5.68
N PRO A 88 12.65 4.01 5.04
CA PRO A 88 13.20 5.27 5.53
C PRO A 88 12.11 6.37 5.52
N GLY A 89 12.39 7.49 6.18
CA GLY A 89 11.45 8.61 6.32
C GLY A 89 10.74 8.62 7.68
N CYS A 90 9.69 9.45 7.77
CA CYS A 90 8.94 9.70 9.00
C CYS A 90 8.23 8.44 9.56
N GLY A 91 7.83 8.53 10.83
CA GLY A 91 7.31 7.42 11.61
C GLY A 91 8.38 6.69 12.41
N ARG A 92 7.98 5.64 13.15
CA ARG A 92 8.84 4.93 14.10
C ARG A 92 8.35 3.51 14.37
N THR A 93 9.23 2.69 14.95
CA THR A 93 8.83 1.41 15.54
C THR A 93 8.41 1.64 16.99
N LEU A 94 7.18 1.29 17.31
CA LEU A 94 6.57 1.36 18.63
C LEU A 94 6.49 -0.05 19.19
N ARG A 95 6.70 -0.19 20.50
CA ARG A 95 6.53 -1.46 21.20
C ARG A 95 5.18 -1.45 21.90
N ALA A 96 4.31 -2.38 21.55
CA ALA A 96 3.02 -2.54 22.16
C ALA A 96 3.18 -2.89 23.65
N LYS A 97 2.38 -2.21 24.48
CA LYS A 97 2.26 -2.47 25.91
C LYS A 97 0.81 -2.85 26.23
N LYS A 98 0.56 -3.29 27.47
CA LYS A 98 -0.82 -3.53 27.93
C LYS A 98 -1.56 -2.22 28.14
N GLU A 99 -0.82 -1.18 28.54
CA GLU A 99 -1.31 0.16 28.75
C GLU A 99 -1.46 0.90 27.42
N TRP A 100 -2.52 1.69 27.32
CA TRP A 100 -2.75 2.56 26.16
C TRP A 100 -1.71 3.66 26.11
N GLU A 101 -1.18 3.92 24.91
CA GLU A 101 -0.24 4.99 24.63
C GLU A 101 -0.76 5.77 23.41
N THR A 102 -0.88 7.09 23.54
CA THR A 102 -1.34 7.96 22.45
C THR A 102 -0.19 8.20 21.48
N LEU A 103 -0.44 7.91 20.20
CA LEU A 103 0.48 8.24 19.12
C LEU A 103 0.07 9.57 18.48
N GLU A 104 0.91 10.58 18.65
CA GLU A 104 0.80 11.86 17.94
C GLU A 104 1.79 11.91 16.78
N ASP A 105 1.31 12.36 15.62
CA ASP A 105 2.09 12.63 14.41
C ASP A 105 1.74 14.03 13.91
N PRO A 106 2.70 14.99 13.88
CA PRO A 106 2.44 16.34 13.37
C PRO A 106 2.26 16.41 11.85
N LEU A 107 2.39 15.29 11.12
CA LEU A 107 2.25 15.20 9.65
C LEU A 107 3.12 16.22 8.90
N ASN A 108 4.26 16.61 9.47
CA ASN A 108 5.12 17.67 8.97
C ASN A 108 6.24 17.16 8.04
N SER A 109 6.09 15.95 7.49
CA SER A 109 7.12 15.37 6.64
C SER A 109 7.16 16.09 5.29
N THR A 110 8.37 16.52 4.92
CA THR A 110 8.70 17.18 3.67
C THR A 110 9.05 16.19 2.55
N GLU A 111 9.13 14.90 2.87
CA GLU A 111 9.39 13.83 1.91
C GLU A 111 8.10 13.47 1.16
N VAL A 112 7.95 14.06 -0.02
CA VAL A 112 6.87 13.74 -0.95
C VAL A 112 7.33 12.60 -1.85
N GLU A 113 6.60 11.49 -1.86
CA GLU A 113 6.88 10.38 -2.78
C GLU A 113 6.54 10.77 -4.22
N GLY A 114 6.97 9.97 -5.20
CA GLY A 114 6.79 10.29 -6.63
C GLY A 114 5.33 10.41 -7.08
N ASP A 115 4.37 9.97 -6.27
CA ASP A 115 2.93 10.10 -6.50
C ASP A 115 2.30 11.33 -5.83
N GLY A 116 3.11 12.20 -5.21
CA GLY A 116 2.64 13.44 -4.60
C GLY A 116 2.13 13.29 -3.18
N TYR A 117 2.23 12.10 -2.58
CA TYR A 117 1.78 11.84 -1.21
C TYR A 117 2.96 11.71 -0.25
N THR A 118 2.75 12.23 0.96
CA THR A 118 3.65 12.02 2.09
C THR A 118 3.16 10.84 2.91
N ARG A 119 4.04 9.88 3.22
CA ARG A 119 3.69 8.67 3.99
C ARG A 119 4.58 8.53 5.23
N CYS A 120 3.97 8.47 6.40
CA CYS A 120 4.67 8.11 7.64
C CYS A 120 4.37 6.66 8.01
N THR A 121 5.43 5.86 8.18
CA THR A 121 5.27 4.43 8.49
C THR A 121 5.55 4.16 9.95
N TYR A 122 4.54 3.63 10.65
CA TYR A 122 4.63 3.19 12.03
C TYR A 122 4.55 1.67 12.10
N TRP A 123 5.51 1.04 12.77
CA TRP A 123 5.48 -0.40 13.04
C TRP A 123 5.15 -0.62 14.50
N ILE A 124 4.10 -1.38 14.78
CA ILE A 124 3.74 -1.77 16.15
C ILE A 124 4.22 -3.21 16.35
N ARG A 125 5.03 -3.44 17.38
CA ARG A 125 5.65 -4.74 17.71
C ARG A 125 5.38 -5.19 19.12
#